data_AF-A0A497LAA5-F1
#
_entry.id   AF-A0A497LAA5-F1
#
_cell.length_a   1.000
_cell.length_b   1.000
_cell.length_c   1.000
_cell.angle_alpha   90.00
_cell.angle_beta   90.00
_cell.angle_gamma   90.00
#
_symmetry.space_group_name_H-M   'P 1'
#
loop_
_entity.id
_entity.type
_entity.pdbx_description
1 polymer ?
#
loop_
_entity_poly.entity_id
_entity_poly.type
_entity_poly.pdbx_seq_one_letter_code
_entity_poly.pdbx_strand_id
1 'polypeptide(L)'
;MFEDIPVDVGVIYEGERIRKEDLYVEFGGPKCPYKFELVRARKMEEVEDGKITIIGPDIKDLPEGTRYHPLGILVEVAGKEVEEELEGVIERRIHEFCNYIQGFMHLNQRYDIWLRLSKKSFKKGLNSFEYIGKVLIRLFKSELPFIEKIQITFITDPEKVKELYEEALKVYEAR
;
A
#
# COMPACT_ATOMS: atom_id res chain seq x y z
N MET A 1 -3.27 -1.60 19.78
CA MET A 1 -3.41 -0.88 18.50
C MET A 1 -3.69 -1.81 17.32
N PHE A 2 -3.07 -3.00 17.26
CA PHE A 2 -3.17 -3.92 16.11
C PHE A 2 -3.64 -5.33 16.50
N GLU A 3 -4.47 -5.46 17.54
CA GLU A 3 -4.92 -6.76 18.07
C GLU A 3 -5.77 -7.57 17.08
N ASP A 4 -6.42 -6.90 16.12
CA ASP A 4 -7.20 -7.50 15.03
C ASP A 4 -6.37 -7.79 13.77
N ILE A 5 -5.06 -7.59 13.80
CA ILE A 5 -4.14 -7.88 12.70
C ILE A 5 -3.51 -9.28 12.95
N PRO A 6 -3.50 -10.18 11.96
CA PRO A 6 -3.05 -11.57 12.12
C PRO A 6 -1.54 -11.73 12.36
N VAL A 7 -0.78 -10.65 12.24
CA VAL A 7 0.67 -10.62 12.42
C VAL A 7 1.07 -9.44 13.28
N ASP A 8 2.29 -9.49 13.80
CA ASP A 8 2.86 -8.40 14.56
C ASP A 8 3.10 -7.17 13.67
N VAL A 9 2.95 -5.98 14.24
CA VAL A 9 3.20 -4.69 13.58
C VAL A 9 4.13 -3.88 14.47
N GLY A 10 5.25 -3.42 13.91
CA GLY A 10 6.21 -2.57 14.62
C GLY A 10 7.51 -2.34 13.86
N VAL A 11 8.25 -1.30 14.27
CA VAL A 11 9.51 -0.85 13.64
C VAL A 11 10.58 -1.96 13.59
N ILE A 12 10.53 -2.93 14.50
CA ILE A 12 11.45 -4.09 14.50
C ILE A 12 11.42 -4.91 13.21
N TYR A 13 10.35 -4.82 12.41
CA TYR A 13 10.21 -5.54 11.15
C TYR A 13 10.68 -4.76 9.93
N GLU A 14 11.02 -3.46 10.08
CA GLU A 14 11.35 -2.58 8.94
C GLU A 14 12.49 -3.13 8.05
N GLY A 15 13.47 -3.78 8.69
CA GLY A 15 14.63 -4.37 8.03
C GLY A 15 14.37 -5.76 7.42
N GLU A 16 13.18 -6.33 7.55
CA GLU A 16 12.89 -7.67 7.02
C GLU A 16 13.07 -7.72 5.50
N ARG A 17 13.57 -8.87 5.03
CA ARG A 17 13.78 -9.15 3.61
C ARG A 17 13.19 -10.50 3.27
N ILE A 18 12.24 -10.51 2.34
CA ILE A 18 11.57 -11.73 1.89
C ILE A 18 12.27 -12.23 0.64
N ARG A 19 12.97 -13.35 0.76
CA ARG A 19 13.65 -14.00 -0.36
C ARG A 19 12.69 -14.87 -1.16
N LYS A 20 13.15 -15.40 -2.29
CA LYS A 20 12.31 -16.13 -3.24
C LYS A 20 11.73 -17.41 -2.62
N GLU A 21 12.52 -18.07 -1.79
CA GLU A 21 12.17 -19.29 -1.05
C GLU A 21 11.00 -19.08 -0.08
N ASP A 22 10.93 -17.90 0.54
CA ASP A 22 9.91 -17.53 1.53
C ASP A 22 8.71 -16.77 0.93
N LEU A 23 8.73 -16.51 -0.38
CA LEU A 23 7.74 -15.70 -1.08
C LEU A 23 6.40 -16.43 -1.22
N TYR A 24 5.31 -15.80 -0.75
CA TYR A 24 3.95 -16.19 -1.12
C TYR A 24 3.51 -15.47 -2.39
N VAL A 25 3.50 -14.14 -2.39
CA VAL A 25 3.13 -13.33 -3.56
C VAL A 25 4.05 -12.12 -3.68
N GLU A 26 4.37 -11.76 -4.91
CA GLU A 26 5.17 -10.58 -5.28
C GLU A 26 4.34 -9.66 -6.20
N PHE A 27 4.24 -8.39 -5.80
CA PHE A 27 3.58 -7.32 -6.55
C PHE A 27 4.61 -6.32 -7.07
N GLY A 28 4.34 -5.74 -8.24
CA GLY A 28 5.24 -4.77 -8.86
C GLY A 28 6.61 -5.36 -9.18
N GLY A 29 7.68 -4.63 -8.89
CA GLY A 29 9.06 -5.05 -9.15
C GLY A 29 9.48 -4.93 -10.63
N PRO A 30 10.73 -5.29 -10.95
CA PRO A 30 11.39 -4.90 -12.19
C PRO A 30 10.81 -5.50 -13.48
N LYS A 31 9.98 -6.54 -13.38
CA LYS A 31 9.33 -7.16 -14.55
C LYS A 31 7.84 -6.82 -14.69
N CYS A 32 7.30 -6.04 -13.74
CA CYS A 32 5.92 -5.57 -13.82
C CYS A 32 5.93 -4.19 -14.51
N PRO A 33 5.31 -4.04 -15.69
CA PRO A 33 5.36 -2.79 -16.44
C PRO A 33 4.52 -1.68 -15.79
N TYR A 34 3.40 -2.02 -15.16
CA TYR A 34 2.46 -1.07 -14.57
C TYR A 34 2.33 -1.35 -13.09
N LYS A 35 2.79 -0.39 -12.28
CA LYS A 35 2.76 -0.43 -10.83
C LYS A 35 2.91 0.98 -10.28
N PHE A 36 2.21 1.34 -9.21
CA PHE A 36 2.38 2.65 -8.61
C PHE A 36 1.91 2.69 -7.15
N GLU A 37 2.42 3.64 -6.39
CA GLU A 37 1.80 4.13 -5.16
C GLU A 37 1.66 5.65 -5.26
N LEU A 38 0.49 6.19 -4.92
CA LEU A 38 0.17 7.60 -5.08
C LEU A 38 -0.63 8.09 -3.88
N VAL A 39 -0.20 9.19 -3.28
CA VAL A 39 -1.03 9.95 -2.33
C VAL A 39 -1.73 11.08 -3.07
N ARG A 40 -3.01 11.33 -2.76
CA ARG A 40 -3.75 12.52 -3.21
C ARG A 40 -4.39 13.27 -2.04
N ALA A 41 -4.17 14.57 -1.98
CA ALA A 41 -4.94 15.48 -1.15
C ALA A 41 -6.33 15.65 -1.77
N ARG A 42 -7.36 15.53 -0.95
CA ARG A 42 -8.78 15.60 -1.34
C ARG A 42 -9.54 16.50 -0.40
N LYS A 43 -10.72 16.95 -0.83
CA LYS A 43 -11.65 17.65 0.06
C LYS A 43 -12.27 16.67 1.06
N MET A 44 -12.73 17.21 2.19
CA MET A 44 -13.30 16.40 3.29
C MET A 44 -14.52 15.59 2.86
N GLU A 45 -15.31 16.06 1.91
CA GLU A 45 -16.48 15.40 1.35
C GLU A 45 -16.17 14.29 0.33
N GLU A 46 -14.96 14.28 -0.23
CA GLU A 46 -14.52 13.29 -1.22
C GLU A 46 -13.92 12.04 -0.57
N VAL A 47 -13.60 12.11 0.72
CA VAL A 47 -12.97 11.03 1.49
C VAL A 47 -13.94 10.43 2.51
N GLU A 48 -14.15 9.12 2.40
CA GLU A 48 -14.85 8.31 3.39
C GLU A 48 -13.82 7.74 4.37
N ASP A 49 -13.81 8.28 5.59
CA ASP A 49 -12.76 7.95 6.56
C ASP A 49 -12.73 6.47 6.93
N GLY A 50 -11.54 5.87 6.86
CA GLY A 50 -11.33 4.46 7.18
C GLY A 50 -11.68 3.49 6.05
N LYS A 51 -12.15 3.97 4.90
CA LYS A 51 -12.55 3.11 3.79
C LYS A 51 -11.35 2.42 3.15
N ILE A 52 -11.51 1.12 2.93
CA ILE A 52 -10.58 0.30 2.15
C ILE A 52 -11.35 -0.26 0.97
N THR A 53 -10.77 -0.17 -0.23
CA THR A 53 -11.36 -0.72 -1.46
C THR A 53 -10.32 -1.56 -2.17
N ILE A 54 -10.74 -2.71 -2.70
CA ILE A 54 -9.90 -3.61 -3.50
C ILE A 54 -10.53 -3.76 -4.88
N ILE A 55 -9.81 -3.36 -5.93
CA ILE A 55 -10.24 -3.45 -7.32
C ILE A 55 -9.40 -4.51 -8.03
N GLY A 56 -9.97 -5.70 -8.20
CA GLY A 56 -9.27 -6.88 -8.73
C GLY A 56 -9.17 -8.00 -7.70
N PRO A 57 -8.32 -9.02 -7.96
CA PRO A 57 -8.12 -10.12 -7.03
C PRO A 57 -7.43 -9.66 -5.74
N ASP A 58 -7.91 -10.14 -4.59
CA ASP A 58 -7.24 -9.93 -3.32
C ASP A 58 -6.10 -10.96 -3.13
N ILE A 59 -5.28 -10.81 -2.09
CA ILE A 59 -4.11 -11.66 -1.82
C ILE A 59 -4.50 -13.15 -1.72
N LYS A 60 -5.62 -13.47 -1.06
CA LYS A 60 -6.14 -14.85 -0.93
C LYS A 60 -6.56 -15.49 -2.25
N ASP A 61 -6.87 -14.67 -3.26
CA ASP A 61 -7.34 -15.14 -4.57
C ASP A 61 -6.15 -15.44 -5.51
N LEU A 62 -4.93 -15.06 -5.10
CA LEU A 62 -3.71 -15.29 -5.86
C LEU A 62 -3.02 -16.59 -5.40
N PRO A 63 -2.63 -17.48 -6.34
CA PRO A 63 -1.86 -18.68 -6.00
C PRO A 63 -0.51 -18.37 -5.33
N GLU A 64 -0.07 -19.26 -4.43
CA GLU A 64 1.29 -19.23 -3.88
C GLU A 64 2.31 -19.25 -5.02
N GLY A 65 3.30 -18.38 -4.94
CA GLY A 65 4.36 -18.21 -5.93
C GLY A 65 4.00 -17.27 -7.07
N THR A 66 2.84 -16.60 -7.03
CA THR A 66 2.52 -15.50 -7.96
C THR A 66 3.61 -14.43 -7.93
N ARG A 67 4.09 -13.99 -9.10
CA ARG A 67 5.17 -13.01 -9.24
C ARG A 67 4.80 -11.87 -10.16
N TYR A 68 5.34 -10.69 -9.85
CA TYR A 68 5.20 -9.47 -10.66
C TYR A 68 3.75 -9.09 -10.95
N HIS A 69 2.84 -9.38 -10.00
CA HIS A 69 1.44 -9.02 -10.15
C HIS A 69 1.29 -7.50 -10.11
N PRO A 70 0.49 -6.88 -10.99
CA PRO A 70 0.27 -5.43 -10.97
C PRO A 70 -0.28 -4.97 -9.62
N LEU A 71 0.15 -3.78 -9.19
CA LEU A 71 -0.40 -3.15 -8.00
C LEU A 71 -0.40 -1.63 -8.17
N GLY A 72 -1.56 -1.03 -7.95
CA GLY A 72 -1.74 0.39 -7.63
C GLY A 72 -2.11 0.53 -6.16
N ILE A 73 -1.45 1.44 -5.44
CA ILE A 73 -1.85 1.85 -4.09
C ILE A 73 -2.23 3.32 -4.17
N LEU A 74 -3.53 3.61 -4.07
CA LEU A 74 -4.02 4.99 -4.02
C LEU A 74 -4.41 5.32 -2.59
N VAL A 75 -3.75 6.30 -1.99
CA VAL A 75 -4.04 6.80 -0.65
C VAL A 75 -4.62 8.20 -0.79
N GLU A 76 -5.85 8.40 -0.37
CA GLU A 76 -6.51 9.70 -0.43
C GLU A 76 -6.69 10.24 0.99
N VAL A 77 -6.18 11.45 1.21
CA VAL A 77 -6.12 12.09 2.53
C VAL A 77 -6.83 13.43 2.50
N ALA A 78 -7.51 13.77 3.59
CA ALA A 78 -8.16 15.06 3.77
C ALA A 78 -8.01 15.53 5.22
N GLY A 79 -7.90 16.84 5.39
CA GLY A 79 -7.78 17.52 6.68
C GLY A 79 -7.60 19.01 6.46
N LYS A 80 -7.83 19.83 7.48
CA LYS A 80 -7.72 21.30 7.36
C LYS A 80 -6.32 21.76 6.98
N GLU A 81 -5.31 21.01 7.41
CA GLU A 81 -3.88 21.30 7.20
C GLU A 81 -3.27 20.37 6.13
N VAL A 82 -4.08 19.63 5.37
CA VAL A 82 -3.61 18.79 4.26
C VAL A 82 -3.54 19.65 2.99
N GLU A 83 -2.31 19.90 2.54
CA GLU A 83 -2.01 20.64 1.32
C GLU A 83 -1.46 19.70 0.22
N GLU A 84 -1.59 20.06 -1.06
CA GLU A 84 -1.11 19.22 -2.18
C GLU A 84 0.42 19.04 -2.14
N GLU A 85 1.14 20.04 -1.64
CA GLU A 85 2.58 20.04 -1.46
C GLU A 85 3.06 18.97 -0.45
N LEU A 86 2.18 18.53 0.45
CA LEU A 86 2.48 17.47 1.41
C LEU A 86 2.31 16.07 0.81
N GLU A 87 1.67 15.91 -0.36
CA GLU A 87 1.39 14.60 -0.96
C GLU A 87 2.67 13.75 -1.05
N GLY A 88 3.78 14.31 -1.53
CA GLY A 88 5.04 13.58 -1.65
C GLY A 88 5.68 13.19 -0.32
N VAL A 89 5.48 13.98 0.74
CA VAL A 89 5.96 13.69 2.09
C VAL A 89 5.17 12.53 2.70
N ILE A 90 3.84 12.56 2.53
CA ILE A 90 2.93 11.53 3.00
C ILE A 90 3.17 10.23 2.22
N GLU A 91 3.37 10.30 0.91
CA GLU A 91 3.58 9.15 0.03
C GLU A 91 4.80 8.32 0.44
N ARG A 92 5.88 8.98 0.84
CA ARG A 92 7.08 8.30 1.34
C ARG A 92 6.82 7.41 2.57
N ARG A 93 5.81 7.74 3.38
CA ARG A 93 5.46 6.95 4.58
C ARG A 93 4.82 5.60 4.23
N ILE A 94 4.28 5.42 3.01
CA ILE A 94 3.76 4.12 2.56
C ILE A 94 4.86 3.05 2.69
N HIS A 95 6.08 3.39 2.27
CA HIS A 95 7.23 2.50 2.38
C HIS A 95 7.50 2.05 3.81
N GLU A 96 7.64 2.99 4.74
CA GLU A 96 7.96 2.67 6.14
C GLU A 96 6.84 1.86 6.78
N PHE A 97 5.59 2.31 6.63
CA PHE A 97 4.43 1.69 7.27
C PHE A 97 4.13 0.29 6.73
N CYS A 98 4.36 0.04 5.44
CA CYS A 98 4.29 -1.32 4.89
C CYS A 98 5.35 -2.22 5.54
N ASN A 99 6.59 -1.74 5.68
CA ASN A 99 7.68 -2.53 6.26
C ASN A 99 7.56 -2.72 7.79
N TYR A 100 6.66 -2.02 8.47
CA TYR A 100 6.36 -2.31 9.88
C TYR A 100 5.49 -3.56 10.05
N ILE A 101 4.89 -4.09 8.99
CA ILE A 101 4.05 -5.29 9.05
C ILE A 101 4.94 -6.52 8.91
N GLN A 102 4.94 -7.40 9.92
CA GLN A 102 5.77 -8.61 9.90
C GLN A 102 5.52 -9.45 8.64
N GLY A 103 6.60 -9.72 7.90
CA GLY A 103 6.61 -10.50 6.68
C GLY A 103 5.85 -9.87 5.51
N PHE A 104 5.70 -8.56 5.51
CA PHE A 104 5.35 -7.75 4.34
C PHE A 104 6.48 -6.77 4.05
N MET A 105 7.07 -6.87 2.86
CA MET A 105 8.24 -6.10 2.46
C MET A 105 7.84 -5.14 1.34
N HIS A 106 8.20 -3.87 1.48
CA HIS A 106 8.03 -2.84 0.46
C HIS A 106 9.40 -2.24 0.09
N LEU A 107 9.68 -2.08 -1.20
CA LEU A 107 10.90 -1.46 -1.73
C LEU A 107 10.55 -0.41 -2.78
N ASN A 108 11.48 0.53 -2.98
CA ASN A 108 11.36 1.67 -3.89
C ASN A 108 10.17 2.57 -3.52
N GLN A 109 9.66 3.32 -4.50
CA GLN A 109 8.60 4.31 -4.35
C GLN A 109 7.92 4.62 -5.70
N ARG A 110 6.79 5.33 -5.68
CA ARG A 110 6.08 5.84 -6.87
C ARG A 110 5.79 4.72 -7.89
N TYR A 111 6.18 4.90 -9.15
CA TYR A 111 5.97 3.94 -10.24
C TYR A 111 6.96 2.75 -10.23
N ASP A 112 7.86 2.69 -9.26
CA ASP A 112 8.88 1.64 -9.18
C ASP A 112 8.76 0.72 -7.96
N ILE A 113 7.62 0.77 -7.28
CA ILE A 113 7.32 -0.06 -6.11
C ILE A 113 7.56 -1.55 -6.34
N TRP A 114 7.99 -2.24 -5.29
CA TRP A 114 8.14 -3.68 -5.27
C TRP A 114 7.78 -4.24 -3.91
N LEU A 115 6.71 -5.04 -3.87
CA LEU A 115 6.19 -5.60 -2.64
C LEU A 115 6.25 -7.12 -2.62
N ARG A 116 6.50 -7.69 -1.44
CA ARG A 116 6.45 -9.12 -1.21
C ARG A 116 5.71 -9.44 0.08
N LEU A 117 4.98 -10.54 0.06
CA LEU A 117 4.38 -11.14 1.25
C LEU A 117 5.00 -12.52 1.50
N SER A 118 5.33 -12.83 2.75
CA SER A 118 5.93 -14.10 3.12
C SER A 118 4.89 -15.22 3.28
N LYS A 119 5.28 -16.46 2.98
CA LYS A 119 4.46 -17.67 3.24
C LYS A 119 4.07 -17.78 4.71
N LYS A 120 4.97 -17.38 5.61
CA LYS A 120 4.75 -17.44 7.06
C LYS A 120 3.63 -16.48 7.49
N SER A 121 3.68 -15.23 7.04
CA SER A 121 2.65 -14.22 7.36
C SER A 121 1.31 -14.53 6.71
N PHE A 122 1.31 -15.02 5.46
CA PHE A 122 0.08 -15.50 4.83
C PHE A 122 -0.58 -16.62 5.65
N LYS A 123 0.19 -17.63 6.08
CA LYS A 123 -0.31 -18.74 6.92
C LYS A 123 -0.83 -18.30 8.30
N LYS A 124 -0.31 -17.20 8.85
CA LYS A 124 -0.83 -16.59 10.08
C LYS A 124 -2.17 -15.88 9.87
N GLY A 125 -2.55 -15.59 8.63
CA GLY A 125 -3.82 -14.96 8.27
C GLY A 125 -3.69 -13.63 7.54
N LEU A 126 -2.46 -13.12 7.28
CA LEU A 126 -2.25 -11.90 6.49
C LEU A 126 -2.49 -12.19 5.00
N ASN A 127 -3.75 -12.43 4.65
CA ASN A 127 -4.19 -12.94 3.35
C ASN A 127 -5.14 -11.99 2.62
N SER A 128 -5.22 -10.74 3.05
CA SER A 128 -6.05 -9.72 2.42
C SER A 128 -5.42 -8.34 2.55
N PHE A 129 -5.57 -7.51 1.52
CA PHE A 129 -5.20 -6.10 1.57
C PHE A 129 -6.00 -5.31 2.61
N GLU A 130 -7.15 -5.80 3.07
CA GLU A 130 -7.92 -5.20 4.17
C GLU A 130 -7.07 -5.03 5.43
N TYR A 131 -6.26 -6.03 5.79
CA TYR A 131 -5.39 -5.94 6.97
C TYR A 131 -4.28 -4.91 6.77
N ILE A 132 -3.68 -4.88 5.57
CA ILE A 132 -2.62 -3.94 5.22
C ILE A 132 -3.17 -2.50 5.25
N GLY A 133 -4.32 -2.26 4.61
CA GLY A 133 -5.00 -0.97 4.62
C GLY A 133 -5.33 -0.49 6.03
N LYS A 134 -5.84 -1.37 6.91
CA LYS A 134 -6.11 -1.03 8.31
C LYS A 134 -4.85 -0.59 9.05
N VAL A 135 -3.74 -1.29 8.84
CA VAL A 135 -2.46 -0.92 9.46
C VAL A 135 -1.98 0.44 8.93
N LEU A 136 -1.97 0.63 7.62
CA LEU A 136 -1.58 1.90 7.00
C LEU A 136 -2.41 3.06 7.53
N ILE A 137 -3.75 2.94 7.52
CA ILE A 137 -4.66 3.98 8.01
C ILE A 137 -4.34 4.38 9.46
N ARG A 138 -4.14 3.39 10.34
CA ARG A 138 -3.83 3.64 11.76
C ARG A 138 -2.46 4.30 11.94
N LEU A 139 -1.45 3.87 11.18
CA LEU A 139 -0.10 4.45 11.23
C LEU A 139 -0.09 5.87 10.67
N PHE A 140 -0.75 6.11 9.53
CA PHE A 140 -0.91 7.45 8.97
C PHE A 140 -1.55 8.42 9.96
N LYS A 141 -2.67 8.04 10.57
CA LYS A 141 -3.35 8.90 11.55
C LYS A 141 -2.57 9.10 12.85
N SER A 142 -1.77 8.11 13.27
CA SER A 142 -0.94 8.20 14.47
C SER A 142 0.26 9.13 14.26
N GLU A 143 0.96 8.97 13.14
CA GLU A 143 2.22 9.67 12.87
C GLU A 143 2.01 11.04 12.21
N LEU A 144 0.90 11.22 11.49
CA LEU A 144 0.54 12.45 10.79
C LEU A 144 -0.86 12.90 11.25
N PRO A 145 -1.01 13.41 12.48
CA PRO A 145 -2.30 13.70 13.11
C PRO A 145 -3.11 14.81 12.42
N PHE A 146 -2.50 15.56 11.49
CA PHE A 146 -3.18 16.53 10.64
C PHE A 146 -4.05 15.86 9.53
N ILE A 147 -3.89 14.56 9.29
CA ILE A 147 -4.77 13.77 8.42
C ILE A 147 -6.06 13.43 9.20
N GLU A 148 -7.14 14.14 8.93
CA GLU A 148 -8.44 13.93 9.59
C GLU A 148 -9.20 12.74 8.99
N LYS A 149 -9.17 12.61 7.66
CA LYS A 149 -9.77 11.50 6.92
C LYS A 149 -8.78 10.85 5.98
N ILE A 150 -8.87 9.53 5.87
CA ILE A 150 -8.06 8.75 4.95
C ILE A 150 -8.87 7.58 4.38
N GLN A 151 -8.71 7.32 3.09
CA GLN A 151 -9.15 6.09 2.45
C GLN A 151 -8.03 5.50 1.60
N ILE A 152 -8.04 4.19 1.43
CA ILE A 152 -7.03 3.48 0.63
C ILE A 152 -7.73 2.59 -0.39
N THR A 153 -7.29 2.68 -1.65
CA THR A 153 -7.69 1.78 -2.72
C THR A 153 -6.48 0.98 -3.18
N PHE A 154 -6.58 -0.35 -3.09
CA PHE A 154 -5.65 -1.27 -3.70
C PHE A 154 -6.20 -1.73 -5.04
N ILE A 155 -5.45 -1.54 -6.11
CA ILE A 155 -5.82 -1.94 -7.47
C ILE A 155 -4.89 -3.07 -7.91
N THR A 156 -5.44 -4.25 -8.15
CA THR A 156 -4.72 -5.44 -8.62
C THR A 156 -5.24 -5.93 -9.96
N ASP A 157 -6.37 -5.41 -10.44
CA ASP A 157 -6.84 -5.62 -11.80
C ASP A 157 -5.83 -5.03 -12.82
N PRO A 158 -5.23 -5.84 -13.71
CA PRO A 158 -4.16 -5.37 -14.58
C PRO A 158 -4.54 -4.20 -15.50
N GLU A 159 -5.78 -4.18 -16.01
CA GLU A 159 -6.25 -3.13 -16.92
C GLU A 159 -6.46 -1.82 -16.14
N LYS A 160 -7.04 -1.90 -14.94
CA LYS A 160 -7.21 -0.74 -14.07
C LYS A 160 -5.90 -0.19 -13.55
N VAL A 161 -4.93 -1.05 -13.21
CA VAL A 161 -3.59 -0.57 -12.83
C VAL A 161 -2.96 0.18 -13.99
N LYS A 162 -3.04 -0.34 -15.22
CA LYS A 162 -2.49 0.32 -16.40
C LYS A 162 -3.15 1.67 -16.69
N GLU A 163 -4.47 1.75 -16.58
CA GLU A 163 -5.23 3.00 -16.76
C GLU A 163 -4.77 4.08 -15.77
N LEU A 164 -4.75 3.76 -14.48
CA LEU A 164 -4.41 4.70 -13.41
C LEU A 164 -2.91 5.00 -13.34
N TYR A 165 -2.06 4.10 -13.82
CA TYR A 165 -0.61 4.30 -13.88
C TYR A 165 -0.25 5.55 -14.71
N GLU A 166 -0.89 5.73 -15.86
CA GLU A 166 -0.68 6.89 -16.74
C GLU A 166 -1.11 8.20 -16.05
N GLU A 167 -2.16 8.16 -15.23
CA GLU A 167 -2.57 9.31 -14.42
C GLU A 167 -1.56 9.61 -13.31
N ALA A 168 -1.07 8.57 -12.63
CA ALA A 168 -0.06 8.70 -11.60
C ALA A 168 1.24 9.33 -12.15
N LEU A 169 1.68 8.93 -13.35
CA LEU A 169 2.84 9.54 -14.01
C LEU A 169 2.69 11.05 -14.21
N LYS A 170 1.53 11.51 -14.70
CA LYS A 170 1.26 12.95 -14.87
C LYS A 170 1.33 13.71 -13.56
N VAL A 171 0.85 13.11 -12.47
CA VAL A 171 0.93 13.72 -11.14
C VAL A 171 2.39 13.80 -10.68
N TYR A 172 3.19 12.76 -10.90
CA TYR A 172 4.62 12.81 -10.53
C TYR A 172 5.41 13.82 -11.36
N GLU A 173 5.07 14.04 -12.63
CA GLU A 173 5.72 15.04 -13.48
C GLU A 173 5.37 16.48 -13.08
N ALA A 174 4.18 16.69 -12.52
CA ALA A 174 3.74 18.00 -12.03
C ALA A 174 4.32 18.37 -10.65
N ARG A 175 4.89 17.41 -9.92
CA ARG A 175 5.51 17.57 -8.59
C ARG A 175 7.02 17.74 -8.68
#